data_AF-A0A945DHS7-F1
#
_entry.id   AF-A0A945DHS7-F1
#
_cell.length_a   1.000
_cell.length_b   1.000
_cell.length_c   1.000
_cell.angle_alpha   90.00
_cell.angle_beta   90.00
_cell.angle_gamma   90.00
#
_symmetry.space_group_name_H-M   'P 1'
#
loop_
_entity.id
_entity.type
_entity.pdbx_description
1 polymer ?
#
loop_
_entity_poly.entity_id
_entity_poly.type
_entity_poly.pdbx_seq_one_letter_code
_entity_poly.pdbx_strand_id
1 'polypeptide(L)'
;MLLGQTLQNISNTVLIYPFGLIMLAGMILSIKSGFIQIRAIKHMILTLWRSATKKEKEGSQTIAAHKALFIAMSTTIGIGNIVGPIIAIGLGGPGALAGFIVGTIFGSAVTFSEVFLAISYRKRRDDGSIAGGPMTYLSEVFGNAWAKFYAYAGFILLIAWSSNQSNTLAVLLASRGVSPYATGIILAITVTIVLIGGVKRIGNFSAKLVPAMFIIYCVAMFWILGCHIHQVPAALKLIFTSLWNPQSAIGATAGFGMAQAVRWGVARAVQINEIGTGTSTFPHSMAETNSPTDQGILSIAAVYTNGFL
;
A
#
# COMPACT_ATOMS: atom_id res chain seq x y z
N MET A 1 -24.71 -8.65 -14.06
CA MET A 1 -23.70 -7.90 -14.83
C MET A 1 -23.90 -6.38 -14.74
N LEU A 2 -25.11 -5.86 -14.99
CA LEU A 2 -25.44 -4.41 -14.91
C LEU A 2 -25.14 -3.77 -13.54
N LEU A 3 -25.57 -4.37 -12.42
CA LEU A 3 -25.34 -3.80 -11.09
C LEU A 3 -23.85 -3.61 -10.76
N GLY A 4 -23.01 -4.59 -11.11
CA GLY A 4 -21.58 -4.53 -10.87
C GLY A 4 -20.91 -3.40 -11.65
N GLN A 5 -21.27 -3.23 -12.92
CA GLN A 5 -20.78 -2.12 -13.75
C GLN A 5 -21.26 -0.76 -13.22
N THR A 6 -22.51 -0.65 -12.78
CA THR A 6 -23.05 0.57 -12.19
C THR A 6 -22.32 0.92 -10.89
N LEU A 7 -22.10 -0.04 -9.99
CA LEU A 7 -21.36 0.16 -8.76
C LEU A 7 -19.90 0.55 -9.03
N GLN A 8 -19.28 -0.06 -10.03
CA GLN A 8 -17.91 0.27 -10.42
C GLN A 8 -17.80 1.69 -10.97
N ASN A 9 -18.77 2.12 -11.78
CA ASN A 9 -18.82 3.48 -12.31
C ASN A 9 -19.05 4.52 -11.21
N ILE A 10 -19.95 4.23 -10.26
CA ILE A 10 -20.18 5.09 -9.09
C ILE A 10 -18.91 5.18 -8.26
N SER A 11 -18.29 4.04 -7.92
CA SER A 11 -17.04 3.98 -7.15
C SER A 11 -15.93 4.81 -7.82
N ASN A 12 -15.74 4.60 -9.11
CA ASN A 12 -14.75 5.34 -9.91
C ASN A 12 -15.01 6.86 -9.97
N THR A 13 -16.27 7.29 -9.88
CA THR A 13 -16.64 8.71 -9.92
C THR A 13 -16.53 9.35 -8.54
N VAL A 14 -17.00 8.66 -7.50
CA VAL A 14 -17.07 9.18 -6.13
C VAL A 14 -15.70 9.15 -5.46
N LEU A 15 -14.93 8.08 -5.63
CA LEU A 15 -13.62 7.95 -4.95
C LEU A 15 -12.55 8.91 -5.48
N ILE A 16 -12.81 9.57 -6.60
CA ILE A 16 -11.90 10.57 -7.15
C ILE A 16 -11.68 11.75 -6.19
N TYR A 17 -12.74 12.18 -5.49
CA TYR A 17 -12.71 13.31 -4.59
C TYR A 17 -11.85 13.04 -3.34
N PRO A 18 -12.07 11.95 -2.57
CA PRO A 18 -11.20 11.63 -1.44
C PRO A 18 -9.76 11.37 -1.87
N PHE A 19 -9.50 10.74 -3.02
CA PHE A 19 -8.13 10.57 -3.51
C PHE A 19 -7.45 11.91 -3.83
N GLY A 20 -8.19 12.86 -4.40
CA GLY A 20 -7.71 14.23 -4.61
C GLY A 20 -7.37 14.95 -3.30
N LEU A 21 -8.21 14.80 -2.26
CA LEU A 21 -7.95 15.37 -0.94
C LEU A 21 -6.74 14.75 -0.25
N ILE A 22 -6.58 13.42 -0.34
CA ILE A 22 -5.41 12.70 0.17
C ILE A 22 -4.15 13.19 -0.52
N MET A 23 -4.19 13.38 -1.85
CA MET A 23 -3.07 13.91 -2.62
C MET A 23 -2.71 15.33 -2.21
N LEU A 24 -3.71 16.22 -2.07
CA LEU A 24 -3.49 17.59 -1.59
C LEU A 24 -2.89 17.60 -0.18
N ALA A 25 -3.40 16.76 0.73
CA ALA A 25 -2.83 16.58 2.05
C ALA A 25 -1.36 16.10 1.96
N GLY A 26 -1.05 15.15 1.09
CA GLY A 26 0.31 14.67 0.83
C GLY A 26 1.25 15.76 0.35
N MET A 27 0.79 16.66 -0.53
CA MET A 27 1.57 17.83 -0.97
C MET A 27 1.84 18.79 0.19
N ILE A 28 0.81 19.14 0.98
CA ILE A 28 0.94 20.02 2.15
C ILE A 28 1.90 19.41 3.18
N LEU A 29 1.72 18.12 3.51
CA LEU A 29 2.58 17.40 4.44
C LEU A 29 4.01 17.28 3.92
N SER A 30 4.20 17.10 2.62
CA SER A 30 5.53 17.11 2.00
C SER A 30 6.21 18.45 2.20
N ILE A 31 5.54 19.57 1.92
CA ILE A 31 6.12 20.90 2.10
C ILE A 31 6.43 21.15 3.59
N LYS A 32 5.46 20.89 4.49
CA LYS A 32 5.63 21.11 5.95
C LYS A 32 6.71 20.22 6.57
N SER A 33 6.89 19.01 6.06
CA SER A 33 7.97 18.09 6.49
C SER A 33 9.29 18.33 5.76
N GLY A 34 9.38 19.35 4.90
CA GLY A 34 10.58 19.65 4.11
C GLY A 34 10.96 18.54 3.14
N PHE A 35 9.99 17.91 2.48
CA PHE A 35 10.17 16.77 1.57
C PHE A 35 10.89 15.59 2.24
N ILE A 36 10.39 15.17 3.41
CA ILE A 36 10.98 14.07 4.17
C ILE A 36 11.12 12.79 3.35
N GLN A 37 10.18 12.52 2.44
CA GLN A 37 10.20 11.36 1.57
C GLN A 37 11.39 11.30 0.61
N ILE A 38 12.01 12.44 0.31
CA ILE A 38 13.24 12.50 -0.51
C ILE A 38 14.46 12.51 0.40
N ARG A 39 14.44 13.31 1.48
CA ARG A 39 15.58 13.48 2.39
C ARG A 39 15.88 12.21 3.22
N ALA A 40 14.86 11.44 3.56
CA ALA A 40 14.98 10.29 4.45
C ALA A 40 15.45 9.00 3.76
N ILE A 41 15.70 9.01 2.43
CA ILE A 41 16.07 7.80 1.68
C ILE A 41 17.33 7.13 2.24
N LYS A 42 18.36 7.92 2.56
CA LYS A 42 19.60 7.38 3.15
C LYS A 42 19.35 6.82 4.56
N HIS A 43 18.56 7.54 5.36
CA HIS A 43 18.25 7.16 6.74
C HIS A 43 17.39 5.90 6.82
N MET A 44 16.49 5.71 5.86
CA MET A 44 15.63 4.53 5.74
C MET A 44 16.46 3.24 5.65
N ILE A 45 17.48 3.19 4.78
CA ILE A 45 18.34 2.02 4.61
C ILE A 45 19.11 1.72 5.91
N LEU A 46 19.64 2.76 6.54
CA LEU A 46 20.36 2.65 7.82
C LEU A 46 19.47 2.11 8.94
N THR A 47 18.24 2.63 9.07
CA THR A 47 17.27 2.21 10.08
C THR A 47 16.81 0.77 9.85
N LEU A 48 16.61 0.36 8.60
CA LEU A 48 16.27 -1.01 8.26
C LEU A 48 17.40 -1.97 8.67
N TRP A 49 18.65 -1.64 8.33
CA TRP A 49 19.81 -2.47 8.64
C TRP A 49 20.06 -2.57 10.15
N ARG A 50 19.97 -1.45 10.88
CA ARG A 50 20.06 -1.43 12.36
C ARG A 50 18.95 -2.22 13.03
N SER A 51 17.74 -2.21 12.46
CA SER A 51 16.65 -3.01 13.00
C SER A 51 16.85 -4.50 12.76
N ALA A 52 17.43 -4.89 11.62
CA ALA A 52 17.69 -6.29 11.29
C ALA A 52 18.76 -6.92 12.21
N THR A 53 19.69 -6.11 12.72
CA THR A 53 20.76 -6.58 13.62
C THR A 53 20.40 -6.56 15.10
N LYS A 54 19.27 -5.94 15.47
CA LYS A 54 18.83 -5.82 16.86
C LYS A 54 18.08 -7.08 17.30
N LYS A 55 18.53 -7.71 18.39
CA LYS A 55 17.82 -8.84 19.01
C LYS A 55 16.51 -8.38 19.66
N GLU A 56 15.44 -9.13 19.44
CA GLU A 56 14.15 -8.90 20.11
C GLU A 56 14.26 -9.28 21.60
N LYS A 57 13.55 -8.54 22.45
CA LYS A 57 13.43 -8.92 23.86
C LYS A 57 12.47 -10.10 23.99
N GLU A 58 12.94 -11.17 24.62
CA GLU A 58 12.11 -12.32 24.97
C GLU A 58 10.93 -11.86 25.85
N GLY A 59 9.74 -12.43 25.63
CA GLY A 59 8.52 -12.09 26.37
C GLY A 59 7.76 -10.82 25.95
N SER A 60 8.33 -9.91 25.14
CA SER A 60 7.58 -8.70 24.71
C SER A 60 6.46 -9.02 23.72
N GLN A 61 5.30 -8.36 23.78
CA GLN A 61 4.22 -8.46 22.77
C GLN A 61 4.52 -7.63 21.49
N THR A 62 5.70 -7.02 21.40
CA THR A 62 6.16 -6.20 20.26
C THR A 62 7.02 -6.98 19.28
N ILE A 63 7.24 -6.41 18.10
CA ILE A 63 8.10 -6.96 17.05
C ILE A 63 9.19 -5.97 16.64
N ALA A 64 10.28 -6.45 16.05
CA ALA A 64 11.30 -5.58 15.50
C ALA A 64 10.73 -4.67 14.39
N ALA A 65 11.29 -3.46 14.26
CA ALA A 65 10.82 -2.44 13.30
C ALA A 65 10.81 -2.91 11.84
N HIS A 66 11.79 -3.72 11.42
CA HIS A 66 11.82 -4.34 10.09
C HIS A 66 10.72 -5.39 9.89
N LYS A 67 10.35 -6.15 10.93
CA LYS A 67 9.23 -7.10 10.83
C LYS A 67 7.91 -6.35 10.71
N ALA A 68 7.74 -5.26 11.45
CA ALA A 68 6.57 -4.39 11.29
C ALA A 68 6.46 -3.85 9.86
N LEU A 69 7.59 -3.44 9.27
CA LEU A 69 7.66 -3.08 7.85
C LEU A 69 7.22 -4.24 6.94
N PHE A 70 7.78 -5.44 7.12
CA PHE A 70 7.42 -6.57 6.27
C PHE A 70 5.97 -7.03 6.45
N ILE A 71 5.39 -6.93 7.64
CA ILE A 71 3.95 -7.18 7.84
C ILE A 71 3.14 -6.12 7.08
N ALA A 72 3.48 -4.83 7.18
CA ALA A 72 2.79 -3.79 6.43
C ALA A 72 2.92 -4.01 4.91
N MET A 73 4.10 -4.37 4.44
CA MET A 73 4.32 -4.69 3.02
C MET A 73 3.59 -5.97 2.58
N SER A 74 3.30 -6.90 3.49
CA SER A 74 2.54 -8.11 3.14
C SER A 74 1.06 -7.83 2.83
N THR A 75 0.51 -6.71 3.30
CA THR A 75 -0.86 -6.29 2.97
C THR A 75 -0.89 -5.55 1.64
N THR A 76 0.14 -4.73 1.37
CA THR A 76 0.23 -3.93 0.13
C THR A 76 0.74 -4.77 -1.04
N ILE A 77 1.77 -5.59 -0.87
CA ILE A 77 2.32 -6.44 -1.95
C ILE A 77 1.41 -7.64 -2.15
N GLY A 78 0.56 -7.55 -3.17
CA GLY A 78 -0.31 -8.65 -3.57
C GLY A 78 -0.74 -8.55 -5.03
N ILE A 79 -1.80 -9.29 -5.37
CA ILE A 79 -2.34 -9.32 -6.74
C ILE A 79 -2.76 -7.91 -7.20
N GLY A 80 -3.17 -7.05 -6.26
CA GLY A 80 -3.51 -5.66 -6.51
C GLY A 80 -2.39 -4.83 -7.16
N ASN A 81 -1.13 -5.10 -6.84
CA ASN A 81 0.02 -4.38 -7.43
C ASN A 81 0.23 -4.75 -8.90
N ILE A 82 -0.11 -5.98 -9.27
CA ILE A 82 0.04 -6.45 -10.65
C ILE A 82 -1.13 -5.94 -11.50
N VAL A 83 -2.34 -6.05 -10.96
CA VAL A 83 -3.57 -5.72 -11.70
C VAL A 83 -3.83 -4.21 -11.73
N GLY A 84 -3.48 -3.48 -10.68
CA GLY A 84 -3.80 -2.07 -10.53
C GLY A 84 -3.16 -1.14 -11.58
N PRO A 85 -1.85 -1.27 -11.91
CA PRO A 85 -1.24 -0.48 -12.98
C PRO A 85 -1.81 -0.83 -14.36
N ILE A 86 -2.18 -2.09 -14.60
CA ILE A 86 -2.86 -2.51 -15.83
C ILE A 86 -4.20 -1.79 -15.97
N ILE A 87 -4.99 -1.73 -14.89
CA ILE A 87 -6.25 -0.98 -14.87
C ILE A 87 -6.00 0.53 -15.05
N ALA A 88 -4.96 1.09 -14.43
CA ALA A 88 -4.58 2.49 -14.58
C ALA A 88 -4.28 2.83 -16.05
N ILE A 89 -3.47 2.00 -16.72
CA ILE A 89 -3.12 2.17 -18.13
C ILE A 89 -4.35 1.94 -19.02
N GLY A 90 -5.18 0.94 -18.71
CA GLY A 90 -6.40 0.66 -19.49
C GLY A 90 -7.43 1.80 -19.43
N LEU A 91 -7.56 2.48 -18.28
CA LEU A 91 -8.54 3.56 -18.09
C LEU A 91 -7.99 4.97 -18.36
N GLY A 92 -6.69 5.19 -18.12
CA GLY A 92 -6.03 6.50 -18.22
C GLY A 92 -4.98 6.60 -19.32
N GLY A 93 -4.73 5.52 -20.07
CA GLY A 93 -3.65 5.43 -21.05
C GLY A 93 -2.26 5.30 -20.41
N PRO A 94 -1.20 5.16 -21.24
CA PRO A 94 0.17 4.99 -20.76
C PRO A 94 0.67 6.15 -19.86
N GLY A 95 0.14 7.36 -20.05
CA GLY A 95 0.47 8.52 -19.23
C GLY A 95 0.05 8.39 -17.76
N ALA A 96 -0.86 7.47 -17.43
CA ALA A 96 -1.29 7.22 -16.06
C ALA A 96 -0.15 6.74 -15.14
N LEU A 97 0.89 6.12 -15.70
CA LEU A 97 2.09 5.72 -14.94
C LEU A 97 2.82 6.91 -14.31
N ALA A 98 2.84 8.07 -14.97
CA ALA A 98 3.46 9.25 -14.37
C ALA A 98 2.61 9.81 -13.22
N GLY A 99 1.28 9.81 -13.37
CA GLY A 99 0.38 10.11 -12.27
C GLY A 99 0.55 9.15 -11.09
N PHE A 100 0.82 7.88 -11.38
CA PHE A 100 1.10 6.87 -10.37
C PHE A 100 2.37 7.18 -9.58
N ILE A 101 3.47 7.55 -10.25
CA ILE A 101 4.72 7.95 -9.60
C ILE A 101 4.52 9.18 -8.69
N VAL A 102 3.83 10.21 -9.20
CA VAL A 102 3.48 11.41 -8.40
C VAL A 102 2.61 11.02 -7.19
N GLY A 103 1.63 10.15 -7.44
CA GLY A 103 0.84 9.38 -6.46
C GLY A 103 1.65 8.87 -5.29
N THR A 104 2.62 8.01 -5.61
CA THR A 104 3.50 7.32 -4.67
C THR A 104 4.40 8.29 -3.90
N ILE A 105 4.97 9.31 -4.56
CA ILE A 105 5.86 10.28 -3.92
C ILE A 105 5.11 11.08 -2.85
N PHE A 106 4.01 11.74 -3.20
CA PHE A 106 3.26 12.55 -2.22
C PHE A 106 2.51 11.68 -1.22
N GLY A 107 2.03 10.51 -1.65
CA GLY A 107 1.39 9.55 -0.79
C GLY A 107 2.30 9.01 0.31
N SER A 108 3.60 8.83 0.03
CA SER A 108 4.55 8.40 1.05
C SER A 108 4.66 9.40 2.23
N ALA A 109 4.47 10.71 1.99
CA ALA A 109 4.42 11.71 3.05
C ALA A 109 3.15 11.60 3.93
N VAL A 110 2.03 11.20 3.33
CA VAL A 110 0.79 10.88 4.06
C VAL A 110 1.03 9.66 4.94
N THR A 111 1.52 8.56 4.37
CA THR A 111 1.79 7.32 5.11
C THR A 111 2.84 7.49 6.21
N PHE A 112 3.86 8.33 5.99
CA PHE A 112 4.79 8.75 7.03
C PHE A 112 4.05 9.38 8.21
N SER A 113 3.15 10.33 7.93
CA SER A 113 2.41 11.08 8.93
C SER A 113 1.40 10.20 9.68
N GLU A 114 0.72 9.28 8.99
CA GLU A 114 -0.18 8.30 9.59
C GLU A 114 0.57 7.42 10.60
N VAL A 115 1.75 6.90 10.23
CA VAL A 115 2.56 6.05 11.10
C VAL A 115 3.18 6.82 12.25
N PHE A 116 3.63 8.06 11.99
CA PHE A 116 4.11 8.96 13.03
C PHE A 116 3.04 9.15 14.11
N LEU A 117 1.82 9.55 13.72
CA LEU A 117 0.71 9.72 14.65
C LEU A 117 0.35 8.43 15.37
N ALA A 118 0.30 7.30 14.65
CA ALA A 118 -0.03 6.01 15.25
C ALA A 118 0.95 5.60 16.36
N ILE A 119 2.22 5.98 16.27
CA ILE A 119 3.22 5.67 17.30
C ILE A 119 3.21 6.71 18.41
N SER A 120 3.00 7.98 18.08
CA SER A 120 2.87 9.05 19.08
C SER A 120 1.68 8.86 20.00
N TYR A 121 0.56 8.32 19.49
CA TYR A 121 -0.69 8.16 20.23
C TYR A 121 -1.02 6.70 20.62
N ARG A 122 -0.14 5.74 20.36
CA ARG A 122 -0.40 4.34 20.77
C ARG A 122 -0.45 4.22 22.29
N LYS A 123 -1.32 3.35 22.78
CA LYS A 123 -1.46 3.04 24.20
C LYS A 123 -0.89 1.66 24.46
N ARG A 124 0.02 1.57 25.43
CA ARG A 124 0.49 0.30 25.96
C ARG A 124 -0.36 -0.05 27.17
N ARG A 125 -0.98 -1.23 27.14
CA ARG A 125 -1.80 -1.75 28.24
C ARG A 125 -0.90 -2.47 29.25
N ASP A 126 -1.45 -2.72 30.45
CA ASP A 126 -0.73 -3.36 31.55
C ASP A 126 -0.34 -4.81 31.25
N ASP A 127 -1.09 -5.49 30.36
CA ASP A 127 -0.78 -6.81 29.82
C ASP A 127 0.37 -6.81 28.78
N GLY A 128 0.96 -5.64 28.52
CA GLY A 128 2.02 -5.44 27.54
C GLY A 128 1.54 -5.33 26.09
N SER A 129 0.25 -5.53 25.82
CA SER A 129 -0.33 -5.34 24.48
C SER A 129 -0.32 -3.87 24.07
N ILE A 130 -0.24 -3.64 22.76
CA ILE A 130 -0.25 -2.30 22.18
C ILE A 130 -1.53 -2.13 21.39
N ALA A 131 -2.28 -1.08 21.72
CA ALA A 131 -3.35 -0.56 20.89
C ALA A 131 -2.82 0.65 20.13
N GLY A 132 -2.79 0.58 18.80
CA GLY A 132 -2.34 1.65 17.92
C GLY A 132 -3.08 1.67 16.60
N GLY A 133 -2.83 2.72 15.83
CA GLY A 133 -3.52 2.99 14.56
C GLY A 133 -4.59 4.07 14.69
N PRO A 134 -5.43 4.29 13.65
CA PRO A 134 -6.20 5.52 13.55
C PRO A 134 -7.27 5.69 14.63
N MET A 135 -7.79 4.59 15.18
CA MET A 135 -8.69 4.64 16.34
C MET A 135 -8.09 5.45 17.49
N THR A 136 -6.79 5.29 17.73
CA THR A 136 -6.11 5.88 18.89
C THR A 136 -5.95 7.38 18.71
N TYR A 137 -5.30 7.83 17.63
CA TYR A 137 -5.12 9.26 17.41
C TYR A 137 -6.44 9.98 17.07
N LEU A 138 -7.42 9.34 16.41
CA LEU A 138 -8.73 9.96 16.16
C LEU A 138 -9.51 10.16 17.45
N SER A 139 -9.42 9.21 18.39
CA SER A 139 -10.11 9.35 19.69
C SER A 139 -9.57 10.52 20.51
N GLU A 140 -8.27 10.80 20.41
CA GLU A 140 -7.60 11.87 21.14
C GLU A 140 -7.81 13.24 20.48
N VAL A 141 -7.82 13.31 19.14
CA VAL A 141 -7.87 14.60 18.41
C VAL A 141 -9.31 15.03 18.07
N PHE A 142 -10.15 14.09 17.63
CA PHE A 142 -11.51 14.38 17.13
C PHE A 142 -12.62 13.77 17.99
N GLY A 143 -12.26 12.99 19.02
CA GLY A 143 -13.18 12.34 19.92
C GLY A 143 -13.62 10.93 19.48
N ASN A 144 -14.27 10.23 20.41
CA ASN A 144 -14.59 8.81 20.28
C ASN A 144 -15.53 8.44 19.12
N ALA A 145 -16.35 9.38 18.62
CA ALA A 145 -17.27 9.11 17.53
C ALA A 145 -16.53 8.76 16.23
N TRP A 146 -15.49 9.53 15.89
CA TRP A 146 -14.67 9.31 14.70
C TRP A 146 -13.83 8.05 14.78
N ALA A 147 -13.29 7.75 15.97
CA ALA A 147 -12.60 6.49 16.23
C ALA A 147 -13.53 5.28 16.02
N LYS A 148 -14.76 5.31 16.55
CA LYS A 148 -15.74 4.24 16.35
C LYS A 148 -16.16 4.09 14.88
N PHE A 149 -16.36 5.21 14.19
CA PHE A 149 -16.68 5.20 12.76
C PHE A 149 -15.57 4.54 11.94
N TYR A 150 -14.32 4.95 12.14
CA TYR A 150 -13.19 4.34 11.46
C TYR A 150 -13.03 2.85 11.85
N ALA A 151 -13.34 2.46 13.09
CA ALA A 151 -13.35 1.05 13.53
C ALA A 151 -14.30 0.20 12.74
N TYR A 152 -15.54 0.66 12.62
CA TYR A 152 -16.58 -0.08 11.92
C TYR A 152 -16.31 -0.12 10.41
N ALA A 153 -15.97 1.01 9.80
CA ALA A 153 -15.65 1.10 8.38
C ALA A 153 -14.40 0.26 8.03
N GLY A 154 -13.35 0.36 8.85
CA GLY A 154 -12.11 -0.40 8.66
C GLY A 154 -12.32 -1.91 8.80
N PHE A 155 -13.16 -2.35 9.74
CA PHE A 155 -13.50 -3.76 9.89
C PHE A 155 -14.19 -4.32 8.65
N ILE A 156 -15.19 -3.61 8.11
CA ILE A 156 -15.88 -4.01 6.87
C ILE A 156 -14.90 -4.04 5.69
N LEU A 157 -14.06 -3.00 5.58
CA LEU A 157 -13.06 -2.90 4.52
C LEU A 157 -12.11 -4.10 4.54
N LEU A 158 -11.53 -4.44 5.70
CA LEU A 158 -10.57 -5.54 5.82
C LEU A 158 -11.17 -6.92 5.51
N ILE A 159 -12.44 -7.15 5.86
CA ILE A 159 -13.17 -8.37 5.48
C ILE A 159 -13.30 -8.42 3.96
N ALA A 160 -13.87 -7.38 3.35
CA ALA A 160 -14.09 -7.34 1.90
C ALA A 160 -12.78 -7.48 1.11
N TRP A 161 -11.71 -6.85 1.58
CA TRP A 161 -10.39 -6.91 0.96
C TRP A 161 -9.80 -8.31 1.02
N SER A 162 -9.81 -8.94 2.19
CA SER A 162 -9.28 -10.30 2.38
C SER A 162 -10.06 -11.33 1.56
N SER A 163 -11.38 -11.20 1.48
CA SER A 163 -12.24 -12.01 0.62
C SER A 163 -11.90 -11.83 -0.86
N ASN A 164 -11.68 -10.59 -1.31
CA ASN A 164 -11.34 -10.31 -2.70
C ASN A 164 -9.98 -10.92 -3.11
N GLN A 165 -8.97 -10.85 -2.24
CA GLN A 165 -7.67 -11.46 -2.49
C GLN A 165 -7.77 -12.99 -2.60
N SER A 166 -8.50 -13.61 -1.66
CA SER A 166 -8.71 -15.07 -1.65
C SER A 166 -9.49 -15.55 -2.88
N ASN A 167 -10.54 -14.80 -3.26
CA ASN A 167 -11.33 -15.08 -4.46
C ASN A 167 -10.50 -14.96 -5.74
N THR A 168 -9.68 -13.91 -5.85
CA THR A 168 -8.83 -13.71 -7.05
C THR A 168 -7.84 -14.85 -7.23
N LEU A 169 -7.24 -15.34 -6.13
CA LEU A 169 -6.37 -16.52 -6.17
C LEU A 169 -7.15 -17.78 -6.59
N ALA A 170 -8.35 -17.99 -6.06
CA ALA A 170 -9.19 -19.15 -6.42
C ALA A 170 -9.57 -19.13 -7.91
N VAL A 171 -9.94 -17.97 -8.47
CA VAL A 171 -10.23 -17.81 -9.90
C VAL A 171 -8.99 -18.09 -10.76
N LEU A 172 -7.83 -17.58 -10.37
CA LEU A 172 -6.57 -17.83 -11.07
C LEU A 172 -6.25 -19.33 -11.12
N LEU A 173 -6.38 -20.03 -10.01
CA LEU A 173 -6.10 -21.48 -9.95
C LEU A 173 -7.20 -22.33 -10.61
N ALA A 174 -8.45 -21.87 -10.61
CA ALA A 174 -9.54 -22.50 -11.33
C ALA A 174 -9.29 -22.53 -12.84
N SER A 175 -8.73 -21.46 -13.41
CA SER A 175 -8.30 -21.44 -14.82
C SER A 175 -7.21 -22.48 -15.15
N ARG A 176 -6.56 -23.05 -14.13
CA ARG A 176 -5.55 -24.11 -14.24
C ARG A 176 -6.08 -25.47 -13.76
N GLY A 177 -7.40 -25.62 -13.59
CA GLY A 177 -8.05 -26.88 -13.24
C GLY A 177 -8.15 -27.18 -11.74
N VAL A 178 -7.78 -26.25 -10.85
CA VAL A 178 -7.90 -26.45 -9.39
C VAL A 178 -9.28 -26.00 -8.90
N SER A 179 -9.95 -26.82 -8.10
CA SER A 179 -11.25 -26.45 -7.52
C SER A 179 -11.15 -25.22 -6.60
N PRO A 180 -12.01 -24.19 -6.76
CA PRO A 180 -12.05 -23.03 -5.87
C PRO A 180 -12.23 -23.39 -4.39
N TYR A 181 -13.01 -24.44 -4.10
CA TYR A 181 -13.19 -24.93 -2.73
C TYR A 181 -11.90 -25.50 -2.14
N ALA A 182 -11.12 -26.23 -2.94
CA ALA A 182 -9.82 -26.75 -2.51
C ALA A 182 -8.84 -25.61 -2.22
N THR A 183 -8.77 -24.60 -3.10
CA THR A 183 -7.96 -23.40 -2.86
C THR A 183 -8.37 -22.69 -1.57
N GLY A 184 -9.67 -22.48 -1.35
CA GLY A 184 -10.19 -21.82 -0.15
C GLY A 184 -9.86 -22.57 1.13
N ILE A 185 -10.05 -23.90 1.17
CA ILE A 185 -9.78 -24.73 2.36
C ILE A 185 -8.28 -24.73 2.69
N ILE A 186 -7.42 -24.94 1.69
CA ILE A 186 -5.96 -24.94 1.89
C ILE A 186 -5.49 -23.57 2.39
N LEU A 187 -6.01 -22.49 1.81
CA LEU A 187 -5.68 -21.13 2.22
C LEU A 187 -6.13 -20.86 3.67
N ALA A 188 -7.37 -21.24 4.03
CA ALA A 188 -7.91 -21.06 5.37
C ALA A 188 -7.07 -21.79 6.43
N ILE A 189 -6.70 -23.05 6.18
CA ILE A 189 -5.83 -23.83 7.07
C ILE A 189 -4.46 -23.14 7.22
N THR A 190 -3.83 -22.78 6.11
CA THR A 190 -2.50 -22.17 6.11
C THR A 190 -2.49 -20.84 6.86
N VAL A 191 -3.48 -19.97 6.61
CA VAL A 191 -3.62 -18.67 7.28
C VAL A 191 -3.88 -18.87 8.78
N THR A 192 -4.77 -19.80 9.16
CA THR A 192 -5.08 -20.10 10.57
C THR A 192 -3.84 -20.53 11.34
N ILE A 193 -3.00 -21.40 10.76
CA ILE A 193 -1.73 -21.83 11.37
C ILE A 193 -0.81 -20.64 11.67
N VAL A 194 -0.75 -19.66 10.76
CA VAL A 194 0.07 -18.45 10.95
C VAL A 194 -0.54 -17.53 12.02
N LEU A 195 -1.86 -17.35 12.02
CA LEU A 195 -2.57 -16.44 12.94
C LEU A 195 -2.56 -16.92 14.39
N ILE A 196 -2.63 -18.23 14.66
CA ILE A 196 -2.62 -18.78 16.04
C ILE A 196 -1.38 -18.35 16.82
N GLY A 197 -0.24 -18.11 16.16
CA GLY A 197 0.98 -17.67 16.82
C GLY A 197 1.07 -16.16 17.10
N GLY A 198 0.02 -15.40 16.82
CA GLY A 198 -0.05 -13.97 17.05
C GLY A 198 0.94 -13.13 16.22
N VAL A 199 1.09 -11.85 16.60
CA VAL A 199 1.84 -10.85 15.83
C VAL A 199 3.32 -11.24 15.60
N LYS A 200 3.94 -11.96 16.56
CA LYS A 200 5.31 -12.46 16.39
C LYS A 200 5.43 -13.50 15.27
N ARG A 201 4.52 -14.48 15.21
CA ARG A 201 4.53 -15.50 14.15
C ARG A 201 4.23 -14.88 12.79
N ILE A 202 3.27 -13.97 12.73
CA ILE A 202 2.94 -13.19 11.53
C ILE A 202 4.17 -12.41 11.06
N GLY A 203 4.88 -11.73 11.97
CA GLY A 203 6.11 -10.99 11.67
C GLY A 203 7.25 -11.87 11.18
N ASN A 204 7.47 -13.02 11.83
CA ASN A 204 8.51 -13.98 11.42
C ASN A 204 8.22 -14.60 10.05
N PHE A 205 6.95 -14.90 9.77
CA PHE A 205 6.52 -15.42 8.47
C PHE A 205 6.68 -14.36 7.38
N SER A 206 6.17 -13.14 7.61
CA SER A 206 6.24 -12.02 6.67
C SER A 206 7.68 -11.60 6.37
N ALA A 207 8.55 -11.59 7.37
CA ALA A 207 9.97 -11.23 7.20
C ALA A 207 10.76 -12.22 6.32
N LYS A 208 10.24 -13.43 6.09
CA LYS A 208 10.81 -14.40 5.15
C LYS A 208 10.09 -14.35 3.80
N LEU A 209 8.77 -14.33 3.82
CA LEU A 209 7.94 -14.38 2.62
C LEU A 209 8.07 -13.13 1.76
N VAL A 210 7.96 -11.94 2.36
CA VAL A 210 7.89 -10.67 1.62
C VAL A 210 9.19 -10.38 0.86
N PRO A 211 10.40 -10.52 1.46
CA PRO A 211 11.64 -10.36 0.70
C PRO A 211 11.78 -11.37 -0.45
N ALA A 212 11.38 -12.63 -0.22
CA ALA A 212 11.43 -13.65 -1.27
C ALA A 212 10.49 -13.30 -2.44
N MET A 213 9.26 -12.86 -2.15
CA MET A 213 8.31 -12.38 -3.16
C MET A 213 8.87 -11.18 -3.94
N PHE A 214 9.44 -10.20 -3.24
CA PHE A 214 10.04 -9.02 -3.85
C PHE A 214 11.17 -9.38 -4.83
N ILE A 215 12.07 -10.30 -4.43
CA ILE A 215 13.16 -10.77 -5.28
C ILE A 215 12.63 -11.46 -6.53
N ILE A 216 11.63 -12.35 -6.39
CA ILE A 216 11.01 -13.04 -7.54
C ILE A 216 10.43 -12.02 -8.52
N TYR A 217 9.75 -10.98 -8.02
CA TYR A 217 9.15 -9.96 -8.87
C TYR A 217 10.23 -9.13 -9.58
N CYS A 218 11.27 -8.71 -8.87
CA CYS A 218 12.39 -7.98 -9.47
C CYS A 218 13.09 -8.79 -10.56
N VAL A 219 13.37 -10.08 -10.30
CA VAL A 219 14.01 -10.96 -11.28
C VAL A 219 13.13 -11.11 -12.52
N ALA A 220 11.83 -11.36 -12.36
CA ALA A 220 10.90 -11.46 -13.48
C ALA A 220 10.81 -10.15 -14.28
N MET A 221 10.73 -9.01 -13.59
CA MET A 221 10.70 -7.68 -14.20
C MET A 221 11.97 -7.40 -15.01
N PHE A 222 13.15 -7.56 -14.41
CA PHE A 222 14.42 -7.34 -15.11
C PHE A 222 14.64 -8.32 -16.27
N TRP A 223 14.20 -9.56 -16.11
CA TRP A 223 14.22 -10.54 -17.20
C TRP A 223 13.38 -10.09 -18.39
N ILE A 224 12.12 -9.70 -18.18
CA ILE A 224 11.21 -9.23 -19.24
C ILE A 224 11.77 -7.96 -19.91
N LEU A 225 12.26 -7.00 -19.12
CA LEU A 225 12.88 -5.78 -19.63
C LEU A 225 14.15 -6.08 -20.43
N GLY A 226 14.96 -7.04 -20.00
CA GLY A 226 16.14 -7.50 -20.72
C GLY A 226 15.81 -8.12 -22.08
N CYS A 227 14.79 -9.00 -22.13
CA CYS A 227 14.31 -9.59 -23.38
C CYS A 227 13.76 -8.55 -24.36
N HIS A 228 13.25 -7.42 -23.88
CA HIS A 228 12.62 -6.38 -24.69
C HIS A 228 13.35 -5.03 -24.61
N ILE A 229 14.66 -5.04 -24.38
CA ILE A 229 15.42 -3.82 -24.07
C ILE A 229 15.29 -2.75 -25.16
N HIS A 230 15.17 -3.15 -26.42
CA HIS A 230 14.98 -2.24 -27.57
C HIS A 230 13.63 -1.51 -27.56
N GLN A 231 12.61 -2.06 -26.88
CA GLN A 231 11.28 -1.46 -26.79
C GLN A 231 11.16 -0.50 -25.60
N VAL A 232 12.07 -0.58 -24.61
CA VAL A 232 12.04 0.24 -23.41
C VAL A 232 12.08 1.75 -23.73
N PRO A 233 12.96 2.26 -24.61
CA PRO A 233 12.96 3.68 -24.96
C PRO A 233 11.64 4.14 -25.60
N ALA A 234 11.04 3.30 -26.45
CA ALA A 234 9.76 3.59 -27.08
C ALA A 234 8.62 3.62 -26.05
N ALA A 235 8.61 2.69 -25.09
CA ALA A 235 7.64 2.67 -24.00
C ALA A 235 7.75 3.91 -23.10
N LEU A 236 8.97 4.32 -22.73
CA LEU A 236 9.19 5.55 -21.96
C LEU A 236 8.71 6.78 -22.74
N LYS A 237 9.04 6.88 -24.04
CA LYS A 237 8.54 7.95 -24.91
C LYS A 237 7.01 7.96 -24.95
N LEU A 238 6.37 6.80 -25.02
CA LEU A 238 4.91 6.67 -25.03
C LEU A 238 4.29 7.19 -23.73
N ILE A 239 4.88 6.88 -22.57
CA ILE A 239 4.40 7.38 -21.27
C ILE A 239 4.44 8.92 -21.23
N PHE A 240 5.57 9.52 -21.60
CA PHE A 240 5.72 10.98 -21.59
C PHE A 240 4.90 11.66 -22.67
N THR A 241 4.80 11.11 -23.88
CA THR A 241 3.97 11.71 -24.94
C THR A 241 2.48 11.60 -24.64
N SER A 242 2.03 10.50 -24.04
CA SER A 242 0.63 10.31 -23.62
C SER A 242 0.20 11.25 -22.49
N LEU A 243 1.16 11.75 -21.69
CA LEU A 243 0.94 12.80 -20.70
C LEU A 243 0.61 14.15 -21.37
N TRP A 244 1.33 14.52 -22.43
CA TRP A 244 1.22 15.84 -23.05
C TRP A 244 0.27 15.90 -24.25
N ASN A 245 0.00 14.77 -24.90
CA ASN A 245 -0.78 14.70 -26.13
C ASN A 245 -1.69 13.46 -26.13
N PRO A 246 -2.80 13.48 -25.37
CA PRO A 246 -3.70 12.34 -25.24
C PRO A 246 -4.57 12.22 -26.51
N GLN A 247 -4.05 11.55 -27.54
CA GLN A 247 -4.72 11.42 -28.84
C GLN A 247 -5.95 10.49 -28.85
N SER A 248 -6.42 9.97 -27.71
CA SER A 248 -7.51 8.97 -27.71
C SER A 248 -8.46 9.11 -26.52
N ALA A 249 -9.18 10.23 -26.45
CA ALA A 249 -10.53 10.23 -25.92
C ALA A 249 -11.29 11.36 -26.60
N ILE A 250 -12.36 11.00 -27.31
CA ILE A 250 -13.29 11.90 -27.97
C ILE A 250 -13.70 13.01 -26.98
N GLY A 251 -13.30 14.25 -27.24
CA GLY A 251 -13.78 15.43 -26.53
C GLY A 251 -12.71 16.37 -25.96
N ALA A 252 -12.32 17.35 -26.78
CA ALA A 252 -11.89 18.72 -26.45
C ALA A 252 -10.80 18.96 -25.36
N THR A 253 -9.64 19.45 -25.84
CA THR A 253 -8.46 20.02 -25.14
C THR A 253 -7.42 19.03 -24.62
N ALA A 254 -6.16 19.25 -24.99
CA ALA A 254 -4.99 18.48 -24.55
C ALA A 254 -4.87 18.37 -23.01
N GLY A 255 -5.44 19.32 -22.26
CA GLY A 255 -5.47 19.31 -20.80
C GLY A 255 -6.42 18.27 -20.19
N PHE A 256 -7.52 17.90 -20.86
CA PHE A 256 -8.50 16.96 -20.30
C PHE A 256 -7.94 15.53 -20.24
N GLY A 257 -7.25 15.07 -21.29
CA GLY A 257 -6.66 13.72 -21.27
C GLY A 257 -5.43 13.60 -20.36
N MET A 258 -4.61 14.67 -20.21
CA MET A 258 -3.54 14.71 -19.20
C MET A 258 -4.11 14.62 -17.79
N ALA A 259 -5.14 15.42 -17.50
CA ALA A 259 -5.82 15.40 -16.22
C ALA A 259 -6.41 14.01 -15.93
N GLN A 260 -7.00 13.34 -16.92
CA GLN A 260 -7.55 12.00 -16.77
C GLN A 260 -6.47 10.94 -16.52
N ALA A 261 -5.37 10.98 -17.27
CA ALA A 261 -4.23 10.08 -17.07
C ALA A 261 -3.65 10.23 -15.66
N VAL A 262 -3.34 11.46 -15.25
CA VAL A 262 -2.82 11.75 -13.91
C VAL A 262 -3.82 11.33 -12.84
N ARG A 263 -5.10 11.63 -13.01
CA ARG A 263 -6.18 11.29 -12.08
C ARG A 263 -6.26 9.79 -11.84
N TRP A 264 -6.28 8.98 -12.90
CA TRP A 264 -6.32 7.52 -12.78
C TRP A 264 -5.02 6.96 -12.21
N GLY A 265 -3.87 7.51 -12.59
CA GLY A 265 -2.58 7.16 -12.02
C GLY A 265 -2.54 7.36 -10.51
N VAL A 266 -2.91 8.57 -10.05
CA VAL A 266 -2.97 8.94 -8.63
C VAL A 266 -3.97 8.06 -7.88
N ALA A 267 -5.18 7.87 -8.42
CA ALA A 267 -6.20 7.05 -7.79
C ALA A 267 -5.70 5.61 -7.55
N ARG A 268 -5.02 5.01 -8.54
CA ARG A 268 -4.47 3.66 -8.39
C ARG A 268 -3.25 3.64 -7.48
N ALA A 269 -2.39 4.65 -7.49
CA ALA A 269 -1.30 4.75 -6.53
C ALA A 269 -1.82 4.80 -5.09
N VAL A 270 -2.84 5.62 -4.83
CA VAL A 270 -3.46 5.73 -3.49
C VAL A 270 -4.03 4.39 -3.04
N GLN A 271 -4.74 3.67 -3.91
CA GLN A 271 -5.33 2.37 -3.56
C GLN A 271 -4.29 1.26 -3.38
N ILE A 272 -3.32 1.14 -4.30
CA ILE A 272 -2.32 0.09 -4.30
C ILE A 272 -1.38 0.22 -3.09
N ASN A 273 -1.03 1.45 -2.72
CA ASN A 273 -0.17 1.72 -1.58
C ASN A 273 -0.94 1.94 -0.26
N GLU A 274 -2.26 1.77 -0.26
CA GLU A 274 -3.13 1.98 0.91
C GLU A 274 -3.02 3.39 1.54
N ILE A 275 -2.63 4.40 0.74
CA ILE A 275 -2.34 5.75 1.21
C ILE A 275 -3.61 6.39 1.77
N GLY A 276 -3.53 6.98 2.96
CA GLY A 276 -4.67 7.66 3.57
C GLY A 276 -5.76 6.72 4.10
N THR A 277 -5.56 5.40 3.97
CA THR A 277 -6.46 4.38 4.53
C THR A 277 -6.14 4.10 5.98
N GLY A 278 -4.90 4.35 6.43
CA GLY A 278 -4.46 4.16 7.81
C GLY A 278 -4.17 2.71 8.22
N THR A 279 -4.33 1.73 7.33
CA THR A 279 -4.12 0.29 7.58
C THR A 279 -2.65 -0.07 7.83
N SER A 280 -1.73 0.60 7.13
CA SER A 280 -0.27 0.44 7.32
C SER A 280 0.18 0.76 8.76
N THR A 281 -0.61 1.51 9.52
CA THR A 281 -0.28 1.87 10.89
C THR A 281 -0.46 0.74 11.89
N PHE A 282 -1.30 -0.27 11.62
CA PHE A 282 -1.51 -1.38 12.56
C PHE A 282 -0.20 -2.15 12.79
N PRO A 283 0.51 -2.64 11.76
CA PRO A 283 1.77 -3.34 11.97
C PRO A 283 2.85 -2.44 12.54
N HIS A 284 2.96 -1.19 12.07
CA HIS A 284 3.95 -0.25 12.56
C HIS A 284 3.77 0.14 14.03
N SER A 285 2.52 0.17 14.53
CA SER A 285 2.26 0.44 15.95
C SER A 285 2.80 -0.66 16.87
N MET A 286 2.89 -1.90 16.38
CA MET A 286 3.43 -3.06 17.11
C MET A 286 4.96 -3.09 17.15
N ALA A 287 5.65 -2.16 16.47
CA ALA A 287 7.10 -2.10 16.46
C ALA A 287 7.67 -1.69 17.83
N GLU A 288 8.74 -2.37 18.26
CA GLU A 288 9.51 -1.99 19.44
C GLU A 288 10.43 -0.80 19.14
N THR A 289 9.84 0.39 19.10
CA THR A 289 10.52 1.67 18.81
C THR A 289 10.03 2.77 19.74
N ASN A 290 10.94 3.68 20.14
CA ASN A 290 10.59 4.91 20.85
C ASN A 290 10.61 6.14 19.94
N SER A 291 10.97 5.95 18.66
CA SER A 291 11.10 7.02 17.68
C SER A 291 9.98 6.90 16.64
N PRO A 292 8.92 7.72 16.75
CA PRO A 292 7.88 7.79 15.73
C PRO A 292 8.44 8.15 14.35
N THR A 293 9.46 9.01 14.32
CA THR A 293 10.14 9.45 13.10
C THR A 293 10.84 8.30 12.39
N ASP A 294 11.64 7.48 13.10
CA ASP A 294 12.37 6.39 12.46
C ASP A 294 11.43 5.35 11.85
N GLN A 295 10.33 5.05 12.56
CA GLN A 295 9.36 4.07 12.09
C GLN A 295 8.47 4.63 10.98
N GLY A 296 8.15 5.93 11.00
CA GLY A 296 7.53 6.62 9.88
C GLY A 296 8.44 6.62 8.65
N ILE A 297 9.75 6.80 8.81
CA ILE A 297 10.70 6.72 7.68
C ILE A 297 10.71 5.30 7.09
N LEU A 298 10.57 4.25 7.90
CA LEU A 298 10.42 2.90 7.40
C LEU A 298 9.12 2.71 6.60
N SER A 299 8.02 3.36 6.94
CA SER A 299 6.77 3.23 6.16
C SER A 299 6.87 3.84 4.76
N ILE A 300 7.71 4.87 4.57
CA ILE A 300 8.06 5.39 3.24
C ILE A 300 8.72 4.30 2.38
N ALA A 301 9.53 3.42 2.98
CA ALA A 301 10.15 2.28 2.29
C ALA A 301 9.12 1.36 1.67
N ALA A 302 8.06 1.04 2.41
CA ALA A 302 6.97 0.20 1.93
C ALA A 302 6.34 0.81 0.68
N VAL A 303 5.98 2.10 0.74
CA VAL A 303 5.32 2.81 -0.37
C VAL A 303 6.22 2.87 -1.61
N TYR A 304 7.51 3.16 -1.46
CA TYR A 304 8.44 3.17 -2.60
C TYR A 304 8.70 1.80 -3.19
N THR A 305 8.83 0.78 -2.33
CA THR A 305 9.05 -0.59 -2.79
C THR A 305 7.82 -1.10 -3.54
N ASN A 306 6.64 -0.79 -3.02
CA ASN A 306 5.35 -1.17 -3.57
C ASN A 306 5.04 -0.41 -4.87
N GLY A 307 5.43 0.86 -4.98
CA GLY A 307 5.28 1.64 -6.21
C GLY A 307 6.35 1.38 -7.27
N PHE A 308 7.48 0.76 -6.89
CA PHE A 308 8.52 0.31 -7.82
C PHE A 308 8.15 -1.02 -8.49
N LEU A 309 7.53 -1.93 -7.73
CA LEU A 309 6.98 -3.19 -8.23
C LEU A 309 5.74 -2.97 -9.11
#